data_AF-A0A847G6G5-F1
#
_entry.id   AF-A0A847G6G5-F1
#
_cell.length_a   1.000
_cell.length_b   1.000
_cell.length_c   1.000
_cell.angle_alpha   90.00
_cell.angle_beta   90.00
_cell.angle_gamma   90.00
#
_symmetry.space_group_name_H-M   'P 1'
#
loop_
_entity.id
_entity.type
_entity.pdbx_description
1 polymer ?
#
loop_
_entity_poly.entity_id
_entity_poly.type
_entity_poly.pdbx_seq_one_letter_code
_entity_poly.pdbx_strand_id
1 'polypeptide(L)'
;MATIFDNDPYSIVIVAGDHGPFLTKNCGVLSDSYKMSEISRLDIQDRYGTFLAIKWPDAEITGFDDITILQDLFPAIFAYLHQDPKILETKLDPVIKLDNVISGATVKNGIISGGINDSEPLFLSR
;
A
#
# COMPACT_ATOMS: atom_id res chain seq x y z
N MET A 1 -17.64 8.83 -26.19
CA MET A 1 -17.05 7.72 -25.39
C MET A 1 -17.86 7.66 -24.12
N ALA A 2 -18.56 6.56 -23.86
CA ALA A 2 -19.31 6.40 -22.63
C ALA A 2 -18.33 6.02 -21.52
N THR A 3 -17.95 7.01 -20.73
CA THR A 3 -17.14 6.88 -19.52
C THR A 3 -18.06 6.34 -18.42
N ILE A 4 -17.57 5.54 -17.47
CA ILE A 4 -18.38 4.81 -16.46
C ILE A 4 -19.53 5.67 -15.86
N PHE A 5 -19.30 6.96 -15.67
CA PHE A 5 -20.24 7.92 -15.08
C PHE A 5 -21.48 8.25 -15.92
N ASP A 6 -21.43 8.05 -17.24
CA ASP A 6 -22.62 8.25 -18.08
C ASP A 6 -23.67 7.15 -17.84
N ASN A 7 -23.25 6.02 -17.26
CA ASN A 7 -24.09 4.85 -17.01
C ASN A 7 -24.29 4.59 -15.51
N ASP A 8 -23.29 4.91 -14.67
CA ASP A 8 -23.35 4.77 -13.22
C ASP A 8 -22.61 5.94 -12.53
N PRO A 9 -23.30 7.08 -12.30
CA PRO A 9 -22.71 8.26 -11.67
C PRO A 9 -22.28 8.01 -10.21
N TYR A 10 -22.88 7.02 -9.55
CA TYR A 10 -22.62 6.65 -8.15
C TYR A 10 -21.63 5.49 -7.99
N SER A 11 -20.95 5.11 -9.07
CA SER A 11 -19.87 4.12 -9.02
C SER A 11 -18.71 4.58 -8.12
N ILE A 12 -18.21 3.65 -7.31
CA ILE A 12 -16.87 3.74 -6.71
C ILE A 12 -15.89 3.17 -7.75
N VAL A 13 -14.89 3.95 -8.13
CA VAL A 13 -13.86 3.50 -9.08
C VAL A 13 -12.53 3.42 -8.34
N ILE A 14 -11.92 2.24 -8.36
CA ILE A 14 -10.63 1.98 -7.70
C ILE A 14 -9.63 1.63 -8.77
N VAL A 15 -8.51 2.35 -8.78
CA VAL A 15 -7.34 2.03 -9.61
C VAL A 15 -6.16 1.81 -8.68
N ALA A 16 -5.63 0.61 -8.66
CA ALA A 16 -4.53 0.21 -7.79
C ALA A 16 -3.48 -0.55 -8.60
N GLY A 17 -2.20 -0.27 -8.35
CA GLY A 17 -1.14 -1.19 -8.76
C GLY A 17 -1.11 -2.39 -7.80
N ASP A 18 -0.79 -3.56 -8.30
CA ASP A 18 -0.70 -4.80 -7.51
C ASP A 18 0.61 -4.89 -6.70
N HIS A 19 1.70 -4.33 -7.23
CA HIS A 19 3.01 -4.24 -6.58
C HIS A 19 3.83 -3.04 -7.09
N GLY A 20 5.02 -2.80 -6.52
CA GLY A 20 5.95 -1.77 -7.00
C GLY A 20 6.64 -2.14 -8.32
N PRO A 21 7.38 -1.24 -8.98
CA PRO A 21 7.83 -1.45 -10.36
C PRO A 21 9.15 -2.21 -10.54
N PHE A 22 9.88 -2.55 -9.46
CA PHE A 22 11.15 -3.30 -9.53
C PHE A 22 12.23 -2.63 -10.41
N LEU A 23 12.41 -1.32 -10.25
CA LEU A 23 13.37 -0.50 -10.99
C LEU A 23 14.74 -0.38 -10.31
N THR A 24 14.83 -0.53 -8.99
CA THR A 24 16.10 -0.48 -8.27
C THR A 24 16.77 -1.84 -8.21
N LYS A 25 18.11 -1.83 -8.27
CA LYS A 25 19.01 -3.00 -8.20
C LYS A 25 18.77 -4.04 -9.32
N ASN A 26 17.74 -4.86 -9.22
CA ASN A 26 17.39 -5.90 -10.19
C ASN A 26 15.88 -5.90 -10.48
N CYS A 27 15.42 -6.73 -11.44
CA CYS A 27 14.01 -6.85 -11.79
C CYS A 27 13.27 -7.97 -11.01
N GLY A 28 13.73 -8.32 -9.80
CA GLY A 28 13.18 -9.46 -9.06
C GLY A 28 13.46 -9.43 -7.56
N VAL A 29 13.59 -10.64 -6.99
CA VAL A 29 13.89 -10.87 -5.56
C VAL A 29 15.32 -10.39 -5.26
N LEU A 30 15.49 -9.65 -4.16
CA LEU A 30 16.80 -9.09 -3.79
C LEU A 30 17.68 -10.06 -3.01
N SER A 31 17.11 -11.02 -2.27
CA SER A 31 17.87 -11.96 -1.43
C SER A 31 18.89 -12.80 -2.20
N ASP A 32 18.68 -12.99 -3.51
CA ASP A 32 19.53 -13.85 -4.35
C ASP A 32 20.84 -13.16 -4.76
N SER A 33 20.91 -11.83 -4.63
CA SER A 33 22.04 -11.03 -5.16
C SER A 33 22.55 -9.95 -4.20
N TYR A 34 21.76 -9.57 -3.20
CA TYR A 34 22.06 -8.45 -2.30
C TYR A 34 21.86 -8.84 -0.85
N LYS A 35 22.79 -8.42 0.01
CA LYS A 35 22.67 -8.59 1.46
C LYS A 35 21.67 -7.57 2.01
N MET A 36 21.06 -7.90 3.16
CA MET A 36 20.16 -6.99 3.88
C MET A 36 20.79 -5.61 4.09
N SER A 37 22.06 -5.56 4.47
CA SER A 37 22.82 -4.32 4.72
C SER A 37 22.96 -3.40 3.50
N GLU A 38 22.61 -3.87 2.31
CA GLU A 38 22.64 -3.11 1.05
C GLU A 38 21.27 -2.57 0.65
N ILE A 39 20.21 -2.92 1.39
CA ILE A 39 18.83 -2.56 1.08
C ILE A 39 18.52 -1.19 1.67
N SER A 40 18.19 -0.25 0.80
CA SER A 40 17.78 1.11 1.17
C SER A 40 16.26 1.23 1.29
N ARG A 41 15.79 2.33 1.88
CA ARG A 41 14.37 2.75 1.83
C ARG A 41 13.80 2.69 0.42
N LEU A 42 14.54 3.20 -0.57
CA LEU A 42 14.06 3.28 -1.95
C LEU A 42 13.85 1.89 -2.56
N ASP A 43 14.71 0.92 -2.22
CA ASP A 43 14.55 -0.46 -2.68
C ASP A 43 13.28 -1.10 -2.10
N ILE A 44 12.96 -0.82 -0.83
CA ILE A 44 11.74 -1.32 -0.19
C ILE A 44 10.50 -0.69 -0.85
N GLN A 45 10.52 0.63 -1.06
CA GLN A 45 9.46 1.37 -1.76
C GLN A 45 9.26 0.86 -3.19
N ASP A 46 10.35 0.53 -3.89
CA ASP A 46 10.29 0.05 -5.27
C ASP A 46 9.72 -1.38 -5.41
N ARG A 47 9.75 -2.17 -4.33
CA ARG A 47 9.13 -3.51 -4.30
C ARG A 47 7.67 -3.50 -3.83
N TYR A 48 7.34 -2.67 -2.84
CA TYR A 48 6.03 -2.71 -2.17
C TYR A 48 5.20 -1.44 -2.30
N GLY A 49 5.81 -0.31 -2.62
CA GLY A 49 5.10 0.95 -2.86
C GLY A 49 4.30 0.84 -4.15
N THR A 50 2.99 1.09 -4.05
CA THR A 50 2.07 1.08 -5.18
C THR A 50 1.20 2.32 -5.14
N PHE A 51 0.63 2.69 -6.29
CA PHE A 51 -0.33 3.77 -6.37
C PHE A 51 -1.74 3.24 -6.04
N LEU A 52 -2.53 4.09 -5.39
CA LEU A 52 -3.95 3.88 -5.18
C LEU A 52 -4.68 5.19 -5.49
N ALA A 53 -5.67 5.11 -6.36
CA ALA A 53 -6.59 6.20 -6.64
C ALA A 53 -8.02 5.68 -6.49
N ILE A 54 -8.82 6.39 -5.70
CA ILE A 54 -10.23 6.07 -5.48
C ILE A 54 -11.06 7.28 -5.84
N LYS A 55 -11.99 7.09 -6.78
CA LYS A 55 -13.11 8.01 -6.98
C LYS A 55 -14.26 7.50 -6.14
N TRP A 56 -14.73 8.33 -5.22
CA TRP A 56 -15.93 8.12 -4.42
C TRP A 56 -17.14 8.78 -5.08
N PRO A 57 -18.36 8.32 -4.80
CA PRO A 57 -19.57 8.88 -5.42
C PRO A 57 -20.00 10.22 -4.82
N ASP A 58 -19.56 10.51 -3.59
CA ASP A 58 -19.74 11.80 -2.91
C ASP A 58 -18.40 12.35 -2.38
N ALA A 59 -18.41 13.62 -1.97
CA ALA A 59 -17.22 14.33 -1.49
C ALA A 59 -16.96 14.11 0.02
N GLU A 60 -17.88 13.47 0.74
CA GLU A 60 -17.81 13.28 2.19
C GLU A 60 -17.35 11.87 2.56
N ILE A 61 -16.06 11.61 2.39
CA ILE A 61 -15.43 10.30 2.68
C ILE A 61 -14.80 10.22 4.07
N THR A 62 -14.93 11.30 4.84
CA THR A 62 -14.16 11.57 6.07
C THR A 62 -14.19 10.38 7.02
N GLY A 63 -13.02 9.78 7.27
CA GLY A 63 -12.87 8.68 8.22
C GLY A 63 -12.80 7.27 7.60
N PHE A 64 -13.00 7.15 6.28
CA PHE A 64 -12.87 5.88 5.55
C PHE A 64 -11.65 5.83 4.62
N ASP A 65 -10.86 6.90 4.57
CA ASP A 65 -9.77 7.13 3.61
C ASP A 65 -8.36 6.79 4.13
N ASP A 66 -8.24 6.37 5.39
CA ASP A 66 -6.96 5.94 5.96
C ASP A 66 -6.59 4.51 5.49
N ILE A 67 -6.07 4.41 4.28
CA ILE A 67 -5.64 3.16 3.64
C ILE A 67 -4.11 3.14 3.62
N THR A 68 -3.51 2.19 4.34
CA THR A 68 -2.04 2.06 4.43
C THR A 68 -1.52 0.92 3.55
N ILE A 69 -2.26 -0.20 3.48
CA ILE A 69 -1.96 -1.34 2.60
C ILE A 69 -3.18 -1.69 1.74
N LEU A 70 -2.98 -2.38 0.62
CA LEU A 70 -4.08 -2.77 -0.28
C LEU A 70 -5.16 -3.61 0.42
N GLN A 71 -4.80 -4.36 1.46
CA GLN A 71 -5.74 -5.15 2.24
C GLN A 71 -6.73 -4.29 3.04
N ASP A 72 -6.41 -3.03 3.32
CA ASP A 72 -7.33 -2.09 3.99
C ASP A 72 -8.45 -1.61 3.08
N LEU A 73 -8.32 -1.79 1.76
CA LEU A 73 -9.25 -1.27 0.76
C LEU A 73 -10.67 -1.80 1.00
N PHE A 74 -10.87 -3.11 1.12
CA PHE A 74 -12.22 -3.65 1.31
C PHE A 74 -12.84 -3.29 2.67
N PRO A 75 -12.11 -3.36 3.80
CA PRO A 75 -12.60 -2.79 5.07
C PRO A 75 -13.06 -1.34 4.93
N ALA A 76 -12.28 -0.49 4.24
CA ALA A 76 -12.64 0.91 4.00
C ALA A 76 -13.90 1.06 3.12
N ILE A 77 -13.97 0.36 1.98
CA ILE A 77 -15.13 0.37 1.08
C ILE A 77 -16.39 -0.10 1.81
N PHE A 78 -16.31 -1.20 2.56
CA PHE A 78 -17.47 -1.74 3.27
C PHE A 78 -17.90 -0.86 4.44
N ALA A 79 -16.95 -0.29 5.20
CA ALA A 79 -17.27 0.69 6.22
C ALA A 79 -18.02 1.89 5.63
N TYR A 80 -17.58 2.38 4.47
CA TYR A 80 -18.25 3.45 3.74
C TYR A 80 -19.65 3.03 3.25
N LEU A 81 -19.78 1.90 2.54
CA LEU A 81 -21.07 1.46 1.97
C LEU A 81 -22.13 1.18 3.05
N HIS A 82 -21.71 0.67 4.21
CA HIS A 82 -22.60 0.36 5.33
C HIS A 82 -22.74 1.50 6.33
N GLN A 83 -21.93 2.57 6.19
CA GLN A 83 -21.82 3.64 7.18
C GLN A 83 -21.53 3.11 8.60
N ASP A 84 -20.70 2.06 8.68
CA ASP A 84 -20.33 1.39 9.93
C ASP A 84 -18.81 1.41 10.13
N PRO A 85 -18.27 2.34 10.96
CA PRO A 85 -16.84 2.44 11.20
C PRO A 85 -16.27 1.22 11.94
N LYS A 86 -17.09 0.37 12.58
CA LYS A 86 -16.59 -0.85 13.23
C LYS A 86 -15.98 -1.85 12.26
N ILE A 87 -16.38 -1.80 10.98
CA ILE A 87 -15.78 -2.65 9.95
C ILE A 87 -14.28 -2.36 9.79
N LEU A 88 -13.83 -1.13 10.11
CA LEU A 88 -12.42 -0.77 10.08
C LEU A 88 -11.57 -1.56 11.11
N GLU A 89 -12.18 -2.14 12.15
CA GLU A 89 -11.50 -3.02 13.11
C GLU A 89 -11.05 -4.35 12.48
N THR A 90 -11.51 -4.67 11.26
CA THR A 90 -11.08 -5.85 10.50
C THR A 90 -9.79 -5.63 9.70
N LYS A 91 -9.25 -4.39 9.68
CA LYS A 91 -7.96 -4.09 9.06
C LYS A 91 -6.85 -4.94 9.69
N LEU A 92 -5.87 -5.27 8.87
CA LEU A 92 -4.72 -6.07 9.29
C LEU A 92 -3.58 -5.15 9.68
N ASP A 93 -2.70 -5.62 10.57
CA ASP A 93 -1.45 -4.93 10.84
C ASP A 93 -0.63 -4.78 9.55
N PRO A 94 -0.20 -3.56 9.18
CA PRO A 94 0.63 -3.32 8.00
C PRO A 94 2.07 -3.79 8.25
N VAL A 95 2.28 -5.08 8.00
CA VAL A 95 3.58 -5.75 8.08
C VAL A 95 3.95 -6.47 6.80
N ILE A 96 5.18 -6.28 6.32
CA ILE A 96 5.73 -7.09 5.22
C ILE A 96 6.05 -8.49 5.75
N LYS A 97 5.35 -9.50 5.21
CA LYS A 97 5.54 -10.92 5.57
C LYS A 97 6.51 -11.68 4.66
N LEU A 98 6.73 -11.20 3.44
CA LEU A 98 7.58 -11.86 2.43
C LEU A 98 8.93 -11.12 2.32
N ASP A 99 9.73 -11.19 3.38
CA ASP A 99 10.95 -10.40 3.53
C ASP A 99 12.09 -10.77 2.57
N ASN A 100 12.07 -11.97 1.96
CA ASN A 100 13.08 -12.37 0.97
C ASN A 100 13.12 -11.44 -0.26
N VAL A 101 11.98 -10.85 -0.65
CA VAL A 101 11.92 -9.87 -1.76
C VAL A 101 12.82 -8.67 -1.50
N ILE A 102 13.07 -8.34 -0.23
CA ILE A 102 13.91 -7.24 0.25
C ILE A 102 15.02 -7.74 1.17
N SER A 103 15.57 -8.92 0.86
CA SER A 103 16.75 -9.52 1.53
C SER A 103 16.66 -9.62 3.06
N GLY A 104 15.46 -9.85 3.61
CA GLY A 104 15.23 -9.99 5.05
C GLY A 104 14.88 -8.69 5.78
N ALA A 105 14.90 -7.54 5.10
CA ALA A 105 14.32 -6.32 5.65
C ALA A 105 12.79 -6.45 5.75
N THR A 106 12.16 -5.63 6.58
CA THR A 106 10.70 -5.58 6.71
C THR A 106 10.24 -4.17 7.03
N VAL A 107 8.92 -3.95 6.96
CA VAL A 107 8.27 -2.73 7.41
C VAL A 107 7.13 -3.13 8.33
N LYS A 108 7.02 -2.47 9.48
CA LYS A 108 5.95 -2.65 10.47
C LYS A 108 5.37 -1.29 10.81
N ASN A 109 4.08 -1.09 10.55
CA ASN A 109 3.40 0.19 10.84
C ASN A 109 4.14 1.40 10.25
N GLY A 110 4.62 1.25 9.01
CA GLY A 110 5.36 2.29 8.30
C GLY A 110 6.82 2.50 8.74
N ILE A 111 7.32 1.73 9.70
CA ILE A 111 8.72 1.80 10.17
C ILE A 111 9.54 0.64 9.59
N ILE A 112 10.71 0.96 9.03
CA ILE A 112 11.64 -0.01 8.46
C ILE A 112 12.36 -0.76 9.60
N SER A 113 12.54 -2.07 9.42
CA SER A 113 13.44 -2.88 10.23
C SER A 113 14.40 -3.66 9.33
N GLY A 114 15.70 -3.51 9.57
CA GLY A 114 16.79 -3.97 8.72
C GLY A 114 17.20 -2.95 7.65
N GLY A 115 18.34 -3.23 7.00
CA GLY A 115 18.85 -2.40 5.91
C GLY A 115 19.53 -1.11 6.33
N ILE A 116 19.75 -0.23 5.36
CA ILE A 116 20.49 1.03 5.50
C ILE A 116 19.70 2.04 6.36
N ASN A 117 18.37 2.01 6.27
CA ASN A 117 17.45 2.95 6.92
C ASN A 117 16.71 2.28 8.09
N ASP A 118 17.36 1.37 8.81
CA ASP A 118 16.76 0.69 9.96
C ASP A 118 16.21 1.69 10.98
N SER A 119 15.04 1.36 11.55
CA SER A 119 14.32 2.17 12.54
C SER A 119 13.83 3.54 12.04
N GLU A 120 13.92 3.81 10.73
CA GLU A 120 13.39 5.03 10.11
C GLU A 120 12.01 4.79 9.44
N PRO A 121 11.23 5.86 9.18
CA PRO A 121 10.01 5.75 8.38
C PRO A 121 10.26 5.29 6.94
N LEU A 122 9.33 4.50 6.39
CA LEU A 122 9.32 4.10 4.98
C LEU A 122 9.06 5.31 4.07
N PHE A 123 8.13 6.20 4.42
CA PHE A 123 7.86 7.44 3.70
C PHE A 123 8.16 8.64 4.60
N LEU A 124 8.87 9.63 4.07
CA LEU A 124 9.31 10.82 4.83
C LEU A 124 8.28 11.95 4.84
N SER A 125 7.31 11.91 3.94
CA SER A 125 6.19 12.83 3.84
C SER A 125 4.92 12.04 3.53
N ARG A 126 3.79 12.55 4.00
CA ARG A 126 2.46 12.17 3.51
C ARG A 126 2.08 13.08 2.34
#